data_AF-A0A7S0CU92-F1
#
_entry.id   AF-A0A7S0CU92-F1
#
_cell.length_a   1.000
_cell.length_b   1.000
_cell.length_c   1.000
_cell.angle_alpha   90.00
_cell.angle_beta   90.00
_cell.angle_gamma   90.00
#
_symmetry.space_group_name_H-M   'P 1'
#
loop_
_entity.id
_entity.type
_entity.pdbx_description
1 polymer ?
#
loop_
_entity_poly.entity_id
_entity_poly.type
_entity_poly.pdbx_seq_one_letter_code
_entity_poly.pdbx_strand_id
1 'polypeptide(L)'
;ERRSDKKKRTGTRKPPSPTYSRVRGVPIPPRLLNDLRFALEHTRWPIASHRRGVDAQKYLLVSSSPSAAAKAAALARESAEKGNRDPTIDSRPGHSAGDPYGALKLAAFRVLHWADPRFQYDRLAVTKNFTGSPHVDKDDVTFQYAVSLGDFGDLGGELVVESEDGAFRWEVDTRDRVARVDGRFVHWVRGYDSGENGARYSVIFYANKPSAATERMRLPVDESFVPAGTMNGNGDARGDGKRAGASPGAVGGTGGMSP
;
A
#
# COMPACT_ATOMS: atom_id res chain seq x y z
N GLU A 1 20.15 -50.29 -47.64
CA GLU A 1 20.00 -49.51 -46.40
C GLU A 1 20.20 -48.02 -46.64
N ARG A 2 19.12 -47.23 -46.57
CA ARG A 2 19.20 -45.77 -46.36
C ARG A 2 18.05 -45.40 -45.42
N ARG A 3 18.35 -45.27 -44.12
CA ARG A 3 17.41 -44.72 -43.13
C ARG A 3 17.48 -43.20 -43.22
N SER A 4 16.37 -42.59 -43.62
CA SER A 4 16.15 -41.15 -43.55
C SER A 4 15.54 -40.80 -42.19
N ASP A 5 16.37 -40.31 -41.27
CA ASP A 5 15.92 -39.77 -40.00
C ASP A 5 15.20 -38.44 -40.20
N LYS A 6 13.87 -38.49 -40.20
CA LYS A 6 12.99 -37.33 -40.24
C LYS A 6 12.94 -36.72 -38.83
N LYS A 7 13.84 -35.79 -38.54
CA LYS A 7 13.86 -34.98 -37.31
C LYS A 7 12.54 -34.18 -37.21
N LYS A 8 11.58 -34.67 -36.40
CA LYS A 8 10.37 -33.93 -36.04
C LYS A 8 10.78 -32.68 -35.26
N ARG A 9 10.70 -31.51 -35.90
CA ARG A 9 10.74 -30.21 -35.22
C ARG A 9 9.48 -30.10 -34.38
N THR A 10 9.58 -30.38 -33.09
CA THR A 10 8.57 -30.01 -32.11
C THR A 10 8.55 -28.49 -32.06
N GLY A 11 7.57 -27.88 -32.73
CA GLY A 11 7.33 -26.45 -32.60
C GLY A 11 7.04 -26.14 -31.14
N THR A 12 7.95 -25.43 -30.48
CA THR A 12 7.69 -24.84 -29.17
C THR A 12 6.57 -23.84 -29.35
N ARG A 13 5.34 -24.24 -28.98
CA ARG A 13 4.18 -23.36 -29.01
C ARG A 13 4.50 -22.22 -28.05
N LYS A 14 4.73 -21.01 -28.58
CA LYS A 14 4.93 -19.81 -27.77
C LYS A 14 3.76 -19.74 -26.78
N PRO A 15 4.02 -19.63 -25.47
CA PRO A 15 2.93 -19.50 -24.52
C PRO A 15 2.08 -18.29 -24.92
N PRO A 16 0.74 -18.35 -24.72
CA PRO A 16 -0.12 -17.22 -25.01
C PRO A 16 0.41 -15.98 -24.28
N SER A 17 0.33 -14.82 -24.94
CA SER A 17 0.67 -13.57 -24.28
C SER A 17 -0.22 -13.39 -23.04
N PRO A 18 0.34 -12.88 -21.93
CA PRO A 18 -0.45 -12.64 -20.73
C PRO A 18 -1.56 -11.63 -21.01
N THR A 19 -2.69 -11.81 -20.32
CA THR A 19 -3.78 -10.83 -20.30
C THR A 19 -3.52 -9.75 -19.26
N TYR A 20 -4.04 -8.54 -19.49
CA TYR A 20 -3.81 -7.40 -18.61
C TYR A 20 -5.13 -6.83 -18.06
N SER A 21 -5.13 -6.42 -16.80
CA SER A 21 -6.09 -5.50 -16.22
C SER A 21 -5.40 -4.21 -15.78
N ARG A 22 -6.09 -3.08 -15.93
CA ARG A 22 -5.64 -1.79 -15.40
C ARG A 22 -6.42 -1.48 -14.14
N VAL A 23 -5.70 -1.31 -13.04
CA VAL A 23 -6.25 -1.00 -11.72
C VAL A 23 -5.71 0.34 -11.27
N ARG A 24 -6.53 1.14 -10.60
CA ARG A 24 -6.09 2.40 -10.00
C ARG A 24 -6.16 2.27 -8.50
N GLY A 25 -5.10 2.68 -7.80
CA GLY A 25 -5.17 2.90 -6.37
C GLY A 25 -6.13 4.04 -6.01
N VAL A 26 -6.38 4.20 -4.72
CA VAL A 26 -7.27 5.24 -4.21
C VAL A 26 -6.50 6.55 -4.02
N PRO A 27 -7.00 7.70 -4.52
CA PRO A 27 -6.31 8.99 -4.38
C PRO A 27 -6.04 9.33 -2.92
N ILE A 28 -4.81 9.72 -2.63
CA ILE A 28 -4.44 10.20 -1.29
C ILE A 28 -5.05 11.60 -1.09
N PRO A 29 -5.63 11.91 0.09
CA PRO A 29 -6.13 13.24 0.39
C PRO A 29 -5.07 14.33 0.16
N PRO A 30 -5.41 15.46 -0.50
CA PRO A 30 -4.42 16.45 -0.95
C PRO A 30 -3.43 16.90 0.12
N ARG A 31 -3.91 17.07 1.35
CA ARG A 31 -3.07 17.44 2.48
C ARG A 31 -2.01 16.38 2.80
N LEU A 32 -2.42 15.12 2.93
CA LEU A 32 -1.52 14.00 3.19
C LEU A 32 -0.51 13.82 2.05
N LEU A 33 -0.98 14.00 0.82
CA LEU A 33 -0.15 13.95 -0.37
C LEU A 33 0.93 15.03 -0.37
N ASN A 34 0.56 16.29 -0.11
CA ASN A 34 1.48 17.42 -0.06
C ASN A 34 2.53 17.25 1.04
N ASP A 35 2.11 16.80 2.22
CA ASP A 35 3.03 16.54 3.34
C ASP A 35 4.05 15.45 3.01
N LEU A 36 3.61 14.37 2.34
CA LEU A 36 4.50 13.27 1.93
C LEU A 36 5.46 13.69 0.81
N ARG A 37 4.97 14.41 -0.21
CA ARG A 37 5.81 14.96 -1.30
C ARG A 37 6.88 15.89 -0.75
N PHE A 38 6.49 16.85 0.09
CA PHE A 38 7.42 17.78 0.72
C PHE A 38 8.50 17.02 1.51
N ALA A 39 8.12 16.02 2.30
CA ALA A 39 9.08 15.23 3.07
C ALA A 39 10.05 14.45 2.17
N LEU A 40 9.60 13.89 1.04
CA LEU A 40 10.44 13.15 0.09
C LEU A 40 11.47 14.04 -0.60
N GLU A 41 11.06 15.24 -1.02
CA GLU A 41 11.92 16.21 -1.71
C GLU A 41 13.01 16.78 -0.78
N HIS A 42 12.67 16.96 0.50
CA HIS A 42 13.57 17.54 1.50
C HIS A 42 14.32 16.48 2.33
N THR A 43 14.08 15.19 2.08
CA THR A 43 14.82 14.11 2.72
C THR A 43 16.26 14.11 2.23
N ARG A 44 17.20 14.12 3.18
CA ARG A 44 18.62 13.89 2.89
C ARG A 44 18.84 12.41 2.62
N TRP A 45 18.89 12.04 1.35
CA TRP A 45 19.13 10.67 0.94
C TRP A 45 20.55 10.21 1.28
N PRO A 46 20.75 8.94 1.66
CA PRO A 46 22.08 8.42 1.92
C PRO A 46 22.97 8.50 0.66
N ILE A 47 24.27 8.67 0.89
CA ILE A 47 25.27 8.79 -0.20
C ILE A 47 25.34 7.46 -0.98
N ALA A 48 25.36 6.33 -0.26
CA ALA A 48 25.25 5.00 -0.83
C ALA A 48 23.82 4.47 -0.71
N SER A 49 23.31 3.82 -1.76
CA SER A 49 22.07 3.05 -1.70
C SER A 49 22.15 2.00 -0.58
N HIS A 50 21.11 1.88 0.26
CA HIS A 50 21.07 0.86 1.32
C HIS A 50 21.00 -0.58 0.75
N ARG A 51 20.76 -0.75 -0.57
CA ARG A 51 20.76 -2.05 -1.24
C ARG A 51 21.71 -2.04 -2.43
N ARG A 52 22.79 -2.82 -2.37
CA ARG A 52 23.72 -2.99 -3.50
C ARG A 52 23.04 -3.78 -4.61
N GLY A 53 23.24 -3.37 -5.86
CA GLY A 53 22.73 -4.09 -7.05
C GLY A 53 21.27 -3.82 -7.44
N VAL A 54 20.65 -2.77 -6.87
CA VAL A 54 19.31 -2.31 -7.25
C VAL A 54 19.45 -1.04 -8.08
N ASP A 55 18.81 -1.03 -9.26
CA ASP A 55 18.78 0.14 -10.14
C ASP A 55 17.78 1.19 -9.62
N ALA A 56 18.23 1.91 -8.60
CA ALA A 56 17.55 3.07 -8.05
C ALA A 56 18.55 4.19 -7.90
N GLN A 57 18.17 5.43 -8.25
CA GLN A 57 19.00 6.59 -7.94
C GLN A 57 19.22 6.69 -6.43
N LYS A 58 18.20 6.35 -5.61
CA LYS A 58 18.30 6.23 -4.16
C LYS A 58 17.38 5.13 -3.62
N TYR A 59 17.87 4.36 -2.65
CA TYR A 59 17.09 3.37 -1.89
C TYR A 59 17.30 3.60 -0.40
N LEU A 60 16.21 3.95 0.30
CA LEU A 60 16.18 4.15 1.74
C LEU A 60 15.28 3.07 2.34
N LEU A 61 15.88 2.14 3.08
CA LEU A 61 15.14 1.27 3.98
C LEU A 61 15.08 1.92 5.35
N VAL A 62 13.87 2.22 5.80
CA VAL A 62 13.64 2.76 7.14
C VAL A 62 13.11 1.64 8.04
N SER A 63 13.98 1.19 8.95
CA SER A 63 13.63 0.23 10.00
C SER A 63 13.13 0.97 11.24
N SER A 64 11.85 1.33 11.26
CA SER A 64 11.05 1.71 12.43
C SER A 64 9.88 2.56 11.95
N SER A 65 8.65 2.17 12.30
CA SER A 65 7.53 3.11 12.30
C SER A 65 7.85 4.29 13.25
N PRO A 66 7.25 5.49 13.08
CA PRO A 66 7.43 6.59 14.03
C PRO A 66 7.21 6.13 15.49
N SER A 67 7.86 6.82 16.44
CA SER A 67 7.65 6.53 17.86
C SER A 67 6.17 6.64 18.23
N ALA A 68 5.72 5.88 19.24
CA ALA A 68 4.33 5.94 19.70
C ALA A 68 3.91 7.38 20.08
N ALA A 69 4.82 8.15 20.69
CA ALA A 69 4.61 9.56 20.99
C ALA A 69 4.42 10.43 19.73
N ALA A 70 5.24 10.22 18.69
CA ALA A 70 5.10 10.94 17.42
C ALA A 70 3.78 10.58 16.71
N LYS A 71 3.38 9.30 16.75
CA LYS A 71 2.07 8.86 16.24
C LYS A 71 0.92 9.55 16.98
N ALA A 72 0.93 9.50 18.31
CA ALA A 72 -0.11 10.11 19.14
C ALA A 72 -0.23 11.63 18.90
N ALA A 73 0.90 12.34 18.83
CA ALA A 73 0.92 13.77 18.56
C ALA A 73 0.34 14.12 17.18
N ALA A 74 0.66 13.35 16.14
CA ALA A 74 0.10 13.58 14.80
C ALA A 74 -1.41 13.37 14.76
N LEU A 75 -1.91 12.31 15.40
CA LEU A 75 -3.35 12.02 15.45
C LEU A 75 -4.12 13.07 16.27
N ALA A 76 -3.53 13.56 17.36
CA ALA A 76 -4.09 14.64 18.15
C ALA A 76 -4.18 15.95 17.35
N ARG A 77 -3.16 16.29 16.56
CA ARG A 77 -3.16 17.47 15.69
C ARG A 77 -4.22 17.37 14.60
N GLU A 78 -4.33 16.22 13.94
CA GLU A 78 -5.34 15.99 12.90
C GLU A 78 -6.77 16.11 13.45
N SER A 79 -6.99 15.62 14.68
CA SER A 79 -8.26 15.75 15.39
C SER A 79 -8.55 17.20 15.78
N ALA A 80 -7.55 17.97 16.20
CA ALA A 80 -7.68 19.39 16.54
C ALA A 80 -7.93 20.28 15.30
N GLU A 81 -7.35 19.93 14.15
CA GLU A 81 -7.50 20.68 12.89
C GLU A 81 -8.85 20.49 12.21
N LYS A 82 -9.55 19.36 12.46
CA LYS A 82 -10.98 19.22 12.10
C LYS A 82 -11.88 20.19 12.90
N GLY A 83 -11.34 20.82 13.95
CA GLY A 83 -12.09 21.57 14.95
C GLY A 83 -11.97 23.09 14.94
N ASN A 84 -11.37 23.73 13.91
CA ASN A 84 -11.30 25.19 13.64
C ASN A 84 -9.85 25.66 13.39
N ARG A 85 -9.50 26.04 12.13
CA ARG A 85 -8.45 27.03 11.80
C ARG A 85 -8.42 27.44 10.32
N ASP A 86 -7.95 28.67 10.13
CA ASP A 86 -7.62 29.37 8.89
C ASP A 86 -6.52 28.63 8.08
N PRO A 87 -6.72 28.39 6.77
CA PRO A 87 -5.79 27.64 5.90
C PRO A 87 -4.45 28.33 5.60
N THR A 88 -4.19 29.54 6.11
CA THR A 88 -2.97 30.31 5.81
C THR A 88 -1.79 30.07 6.76
N ILE A 89 -1.97 29.32 7.86
CA ILE A 89 -0.89 29.07 8.83
C ILE A 89 -0.19 27.74 8.57
N ASP A 90 0.96 27.85 7.92
CA ASP A 90 1.84 26.76 7.51
C ASP A 90 2.49 26.03 8.71
N SER A 91 1.77 25.08 9.28
CA SER A 91 2.17 24.30 10.45
C SER A 91 2.94 23.03 10.03
N ARG A 92 4.10 23.18 9.40
CA ARG A 92 4.90 22.05 8.87
C ARG A 92 5.49 21.18 10.00
N PRO A 93 5.68 19.86 9.78
CA PRO A 93 6.25 18.97 10.79
C PRO A 93 7.69 19.38 11.14
N GLY A 94 7.90 19.77 12.39
CA GLY A 94 9.23 20.01 12.95
C GLY A 94 10.06 18.72 12.96
N HIS A 95 11.34 18.85 12.57
CA HIS A 95 12.31 17.77 12.68
C HIS A 95 12.43 17.34 14.15
N SER A 96 12.22 16.06 14.46
CA SER A 96 12.57 15.53 15.77
C SER A 96 14.09 15.39 15.84
N ALA A 97 14.72 16.09 16.79
CA ALA A 97 16.16 16.02 16.99
C ALA A 97 16.58 14.56 17.25
N GLY A 98 17.32 13.96 16.29
CA GLY A 98 17.87 12.61 16.40
C GLY A 98 17.39 11.58 15.36
N ASP A 99 16.31 11.86 14.61
CA ASP A 99 15.87 10.99 13.50
C ASP A 99 15.90 11.76 12.17
N PRO A 100 16.94 11.56 11.32
CA PRO A 100 17.06 12.30 10.07
C PRO A 100 15.93 12.01 9.08
N TYR A 101 15.13 10.95 9.31
CA TYR A 101 13.99 10.59 8.50
C TYR A 101 12.66 10.79 9.23
N GLY A 102 12.65 11.42 10.40
CA GLY A 102 11.45 11.54 11.25
C GLY A 102 10.26 12.18 10.53
N ALA A 103 10.49 13.25 9.75
CA ALA A 103 9.45 13.91 8.96
C ALA A 103 8.86 12.98 7.88
N LEU A 104 9.72 12.26 7.15
CA LEU A 104 9.31 11.28 6.13
C LEU A 104 8.52 10.13 6.75
N LYS A 105 9.01 9.56 7.86
CA LYS A 105 8.32 8.48 8.59
C LYS A 105 6.94 8.93 9.04
N LEU A 106 6.81 10.15 9.54
CA LEU A 106 5.55 10.68 10.05
C LEU A 106 4.54 10.94 8.92
N ALA A 107 4.99 11.54 7.82
CA ALA A 107 4.14 11.77 6.65
C ALA A 107 3.65 10.45 6.03
N ALA A 108 4.57 9.49 5.85
CA ALA A 108 4.23 8.15 5.37
C ALA A 108 3.26 7.42 6.32
N PHE A 109 3.50 7.48 7.63
CA PHE A 109 2.60 6.91 8.63
C PHE A 109 1.19 7.49 8.54
N ARG A 110 1.03 8.81 8.36
CA ARG A 110 -0.29 9.43 8.25
C ARG A 110 -1.06 8.96 7.01
N VAL A 111 -0.37 8.78 5.87
CA VAL A 111 -0.98 8.17 4.67
C VAL A 111 -1.44 6.75 4.96
N LEU A 112 -0.59 5.91 5.54
CA LEU A 112 -0.96 4.53 5.86
C LEU A 112 -2.08 4.47 6.91
N HIS A 113 -2.05 5.32 7.94
CA HIS A 113 -3.06 5.32 8.99
C HIS A 113 -4.44 5.74 8.46
N TRP A 114 -4.48 6.69 7.51
CA TRP A 114 -5.70 7.02 6.78
C TRP A 114 -6.19 5.85 5.90
N ALA A 115 -5.27 5.14 5.24
CA ALA A 115 -5.58 4.00 4.39
C ALA A 115 -6.09 2.79 5.20
N ASP A 116 -5.36 2.38 6.23
CA ASP A 116 -5.67 1.25 7.09
C ASP A 116 -4.99 1.43 8.47
N PRO A 117 -5.71 1.93 9.48
CA PRO A 117 -5.13 2.17 10.80
C PRO A 117 -4.76 0.88 11.55
N ARG A 118 -5.21 -0.28 11.06
CA ARG A 118 -4.95 -1.59 11.69
C ARG A 118 -3.73 -2.28 11.09
N PHE A 119 -3.25 -1.84 9.93
CA PHE A 119 -2.10 -2.46 9.28
C PHE A 119 -0.83 -2.26 10.10
N GLN A 120 -0.17 -3.37 10.42
CA GLN A 120 1.11 -3.37 11.12
C GLN A 120 2.23 -3.54 10.10
N TYR A 121 3.18 -2.61 10.12
CA TYR A 121 4.38 -2.66 9.28
C TYR A 121 5.62 -2.46 10.14
N ASP A 122 6.73 -3.10 9.78
CA ASP A 122 8.03 -2.87 10.41
C ASP A 122 9.10 -2.37 9.42
N ARG A 123 8.77 -2.35 8.13
CA ARG A 123 9.60 -1.83 7.04
C ARG A 123 8.86 -0.78 6.22
N LEU A 124 9.57 0.31 5.96
CA LEU A 124 9.19 1.33 4.99
C LEU A 124 10.32 1.43 3.97
N ALA A 125 10.07 0.98 2.74
CA ALA A 125 10.99 1.16 1.63
C ALA A 125 10.61 2.44 0.88
N VAL A 126 11.58 3.34 0.73
CA VAL A 126 11.43 4.57 -0.02
C VAL A 126 12.49 4.60 -1.11
N THR A 127 12.06 4.75 -2.36
CA THR A 127 12.97 4.75 -3.51
C THR A 127 12.78 6.00 -4.34
N LYS A 128 13.86 6.53 -4.94
CA LYS A 128 13.80 7.59 -5.96
C LYS A 128 14.32 7.05 -7.29
N ASN A 129 13.57 7.29 -8.36
CA ASN A 129 13.87 6.89 -9.74
C ASN A 129 14.27 5.41 -9.82
N PHE A 130 13.49 4.55 -9.16
CA PHE A 130 13.70 3.11 -9.18
C PHE A 130 13.09 2.47 -10.42
N THR A 131 13.90 1.62 -11.06
CA THR A 131 13.50 0.68 -12.10
C THR A 131 13.97 -0.71 -11.67
N GLY A 132 13.05 -1.67 -11.61
CA GLY A 132 13.33 -3.01 -11.11
C GLY A 132 12.99 -4.07 -12.14
N SER A 133 13.80 -5.12 -12.21
CA SER A 133 13.40 -6.36 -12.90
C SER A 133 12.29 -7.07 -12.10
N PRO A 134 11.51 -7.94 -12.75
CA PRO A 134 10.51 -8.78 -12.08
C PRO A 134 11.13 -9.57 -10.91
N HIS A 135 10.56 -9.44 -9.72
CA HIS A 135 11.02 -10.12 -8.51
C HIS A 135 9.87 -10.42 -7.55
N VAL A 136 10.18 -11.24 -6.52
CA VAL A 136 9.31 -11.53 -5.38
C VAL A 136 10.03 -11.06 -4.13
N ASP A 137 9.30 -10.41 -3.22
CA ASP A 137 9.82 -10.04 -1.91
C ASP A 137 9.70 -11.24 -0.96
N LYS A 138 10.74 -12.08 -0.94
CA LYS A 138 10.73 -13.39 -0.26
C LYS A 138 10.63 -13.30 1.26
N ASP A 139 11.03 -12.17 1.84
CA ASP A 139 11.04 -11.96 3.29
C ASP A 139 9.75 -11.29 3.80
N ASP A 140 8.84 -10.93 2.89
CA ASP A 140 7.58 -10.32 3.24
C ASP A 140 6.64 -11.35 3.88
N VAL A 141 6.08 -11.00 5.03
CA VAL A 141 5.05 -11.79 5.70
C VAL A 141 3.66 -11.14 5.60
N THR A 142 3.56 -9.99 4.94
CA THR A 142 2.32 -9.24 4.72
C THR A 142 2.06 -9.00 3.24
N PHE A 143 0.83 -8.63 2.89
CA PHE A 143 0.65 -7.79 1.71
C PHE A 143 1.32 -6.42 1.93
N GLN A 144 1.43 -5.63 0.88
CA GLN A 144 2.05 -4.30 0.89
C GLN A 144 1.02 -3.21 0.60
N TYR A 145 1.27 -2.02 1.15
CA TYR A 145 0.68 -0.79 0.62
C TYR A 145 1.72 -0.07 -0.24
N ALA A 146 1.34 0.23 -1.48
CA ALA A 146 2.22 0.84 -2.47
C ALA A 146 1.70 2.22 -2.89
N VAL A 147 2.61 3.20 -2.90
CA VAL A 147 2.37 4.57 -3.37
C VAL A 147 3.51 4.98 -4.29
N SER A 148 3.20 5.69 -5.38
CA SER A 148 4.20 6.45 -6.15
C SER A 148 3.85 7.93 -6.21
N LEU A 149 4.86 8.80 -6.23
CA LEU A 149 4.70 10.25 -6.23
C LEU A 149 5.73 10.93 -7.14
N GLY A 150 5.48 12.19 -7.44
CA GLY A 150 6.37 13.06 -8.21
C GLY A 150 5.98 13.14 -9.68
N ASP A 151 6.82 13.81 -10.46
CA ASP A 151 6.63 13.96 -11.90
C ASP A 151 7.50 12.95 -12.64
N PHE A 152 6.85 11.97 -13.27
CA PHE A 152 7.51 10.91 -14.02
C PHE A 152 6.83 10.61 -15.34
N GLY A 153 6.33 11.67 -15.98
CA GLY A 153 5.66 11.62 -17.27
C GLY A 153 4.27 11.00 -17.22
N ASP A 154 3.58 11.05 -18.37
CA ASP A 154 2.20 10.58 -18.54
C ASP A 154 2.10 9.09 -18.89
N LEU A 155 3.21 8.46 -19.31
CA LEU A 155 3.26 7.09 -19.75
C LEU A 155 4.20 6.26 -18.88
N GLY A 156 3.72 5.11 -18.40
CA GLY A 156 4.54 4.19 -17.62
C GLY A 156 4.52 4.48 -16.12
N GLY A 157 5.39 3.77 -15.40
CA GLY A 157 5.57 3.92 -13.97
C GLY A 157 4.52 3.19 -13.13
N GLU A 158 3.58 2.49 -13.75
CA GLU A 158 2.65 1.59 -13.08
C GLU A 158 3.42 0.45 -12.39
N LEU A 159 2.94 0.03 -11.22
CA LEU A 159 3.41 -1.20 -10.59
C LEU A 159 2.70 -2.37 -11.29
N VAL A 160 3.45 -3.24 -11.94
CA VAL A 160 2.92 -4.45 -12.54
C VAL A 160 3.06 -5.60 -11.57
N VAL A 161 1.97 -6.33 -11.34
CA VAL A 161 1.95 -7.55 -10.53
C VAL A 161 1.42 -8.69 -11.39
N GLU A 162 2.03 -9.87 -11.30
CA GLU A 162 1.71 -11.04 -12.11
C GLU A 162 1.02 -12.13 -11.28
N SER A 163 0.07 -12.84 -11.90
CA SER A 163 -0.57 -14.01 -11.29
C SER A 163 0.44 -15.14 -11.08
N GLU A 164 0.13 -16.05 -10.17
CA GLU A 164 1.04 -17.16 -9.83
C GLU A 164 1.37 -18.07 -11.03
N ASP A 165 0.44 -18.19 -11.99
CA ASP A 165 0.61 -18.97 -13.23
C ASP A 165 1.20 -18.16 -14.39
N GLY A 166 1.47 -16.86 -14.21
CA GLY A 166 1.98 -15.97 -15.25
C GLY A 166 0.99 -15.60 -16.36
N ALA A 167 -0.26 -16.09 -16.30
CA ALA A 167 -1.24 -15.89 -17.38
C ALA A 167 -1.87 -14.49 -17.35
N PHE A 168 -1.85 -13.82 -16.21
CA PHE A 168 -2.52 -12.55 -15.98
C PHE A 168 -1.61 -11.53 -15.29
N ARG A 169 -1.75 -10.25 -15.65
CA ARG A 169 -0.99 -9.14 -15.10
C ARG A 169 -1.90 -7.97 -14.77
N TRP A 170 -1.62 -7.30 -13.66
CA TRP A 170 -2.28 -6.07 -13.26
C TRP A 170 -1.30 -4.91 -13.42
N GLU A 171 -1.66 -3.91 -14.23
CA GLU A 171 -0.99 -2.61 -14.27
C GLU A 171 -1.67 -1.70 -13.24
N VAL A 172 -1.00 -1.50 -12.10
CA VAL A 172 -1.53 -0.74 -10.96
C VAL A 172 -1.01 0.70 -10.98
N ASP A 173 -1.90 1.64 -11.25
CA ASP A 173 -1.63 3.08 -11.13
C ASP A 173 -1.59 3.49 -9.66
N THR A 174 -0.38 3.74 -9.18
CA THR A 174 -0.09 4.19 -7.81
C THR A 174 0.27 5.67 -7.75
N ARG A 175 0.17 6.42 -8.87
CA ARG A 175 0.57 7.83 -8.92
C ARG A 175 -0.39 8.66 -8.06
N ASP A 176 0.15 9.25 -7.00
CA ASP A 176 -0.59 9.98 -5.96
C ASP A 176 -1.72 9.17 -5.29
N ARG A 177 -1.58 7.85 -5.33
CA ARG A 177 -2.59 6.89 -4.94
C ARG A 177 -1.97 5.83 -4.05
N VAL A 178 -2.77 5.29 -3.15
CA VAL A 178 -2.43 4.10 -2.39
C VAL A 178 -3.12 2.88 -2.99
N ALA A 179 -2.36 1.81 -3.22
CA ALA A 179 -2.89 0.52 -3.63
C ALA A 179 -2.48 -0.56 -2.61
N ARG A 180 -3.33 -1.58 -2.45
CA ARG A 180 -3.01 -2.79 -1.70
C ARG A 180 -2.65 -3.90 -2.67
N VAL A 181 -1.41 -4.36 -2.59
CA VAL A 181 -0.81 -5.36 -3.49
C VAL A 181 -0.06 -6.39 -2.66
N ASP A 182 0.13 -7.60 -3.15
CA ASP A 182 0.85 -8.63 -2.42
C ASP A 182 2.24 -8.84 -3.03
N GLY A 183 3.28 -8.30 -2.39
CA GLY A 183 4.69 -8.38 -2.82
C GLY A 183 5.27 -9.80 -2.84
N ARG A 184 4.53 -10.77 -2.29
CA ARG A 184 4.82 -12.22 -2.38
C ARG A 184 4.46 -12.81 -3.74
N PHE A 185 3.95 -12.00 -4.68
CA PHE A 185 3.82 -12.32 -6.10
C PHE A 185 4.89 -11.59 -6.92
N VAL A 186 5.14 -12.07 -8.15
CA VAL A 186 6.11 -11.43 -9.05
C VAL A 186 5.62 -10.03 -9.41
N HIS A 187 6.48 -9.03 -9.23
CA HIS A 187 6.14 -7.65 -9.55
C HIS A 187 7.35 -6.84 -10.03
N TRP A 188 7.06 -5.76 -10.76
CA TRP A 188 8.06 -4.79 -11.25
C TRP A 188 7.41 -3.44 -11.56
N VAL A 189 8.22 -2.39 -11.67
CA VAL A 189 7.74 -1.08 -12.16
C VAL A 189 7.86 -1.04 -13.68
N ARG A 190 6.77 -0.74 -14.39
CA ARG A 190 6.79 -0.52 -15.84
C ARG A 190 7.69 0.69 -16.16
N GLY A 191 8.50 0.58 -17.22
CA GLY A 191 9.41 1.66 -17.63
C GLY A 191 8.68 3.00 -17.79
N TYR A 192 9.33 4.08 -17.37
CA TYR A 192 8.84 5.45 -17.39
C TYR A 192 9.98 6.40 -17.73
N ASP A 193 9.63 7.62 -18.12
CA ASP A 193 10.58 8.70 -18.35
C ASP A 193 10.27 9.84 -17.38
N SER A 194 11.21 10.12 -16.48
CA SER A 194 11.09 11.25 -15.55
C SER A 194 11.63 12.56 -16.11
N GLY A 195 12.14 12.59 -17.34
CA GLY A 195 12.84 13.74 -17.87
C GLY A 195 14.06 14.13 -17.01
N GLU A 196 14.63 15.30 -17.32
CA GLU A 196 15.86 15.78 -16.68
C GLU A 196 15.65 16.18 -15.21
N ASN A 197 14.49 16.77 -14.89
CA ASN A 197 14.20 17.32 -13.56
C ASN A 197 13.06 16.61 -12.82
N GLY A 198 12.39 15.65 -13.45
CA GLY A 198 11.34 14.90 -12.78
C GLY A 198 11.89 13.80 -11.87
N ALA A 199 11.01 13.28 -11.03
CA ALA A 199 11.33 12.21 -10.11
C ALA A 199 10.12 11.30 -9.89
N ARG A 200 10.37 10.00 -9.88
CA ARG A 200 9.43 9.00 -9.36
C ARG A 200 9.89 8.55 -7.98
N TYR A 201 9.12 8.88 -6.97
CA TYR A 201 9.26 8.30 -5.64
C TYR A 201 8.36 7.07 -5.52
N SER A 202 8.82 6.04 -4.81
CA SER A 202 7.96 4.94 -4.33
C SER A 202 8.02 4.91 -2.81
N VAL A 203 6.87 4.65 -2.18
CA VAL A 203 6.74 4.44 -0.73
C VAL A 203 5.99 3.14 -0.52
N ILE A 204 6.68 2.13 0.01
CA ILE A 204 6.16 0.77 0.19
C ILE A 204 6.15 0.42 1.68
N PHE A 205 4.98 0.04 2.20
CA PHE A 205 4.80 -0.40 3.58
C PHE A 205 4.63 -1.92 3.63
N TYR A 206 5.44 -2.60 4.43
CA TYR A 206 5.42 -4.05 4.55
C TYR A 206 6.00 -4.51 5.90
N ALA A 207 5.85 -5.80 6.20
CA ALA A 207 6.51 -6.38 7.35
C ALA A 207 7.25 -7.68 7.04
N ASN A 208 8.33 -7.91 7.80
CA ASN A 208 9.10 -9.17 7.79
C ASN A 208 8.97 -9.92 9.12
N LYS A 209 8.40 -9.29 10.15
CA LYS A 209 8.18 -9.92 11.47
C LYS A 209 6.94 -10.80 11.45
N PRO A 210 7.05 -12.09 11.78
CA PRO A 210 5.90 -13.01 11.79
C PRO A 210 4.72 -12.54 12.66
N SER A 211 4.96 -11.75 13.70
CA SER A 211 3.91 -11.18 14.55
C SER A 211 2.95 -10.24 13.82
N ALA A 212 3.34 -9.71 12.65
CA ALA A 212 2.54 -8.82 11.82
C ALA A 212 1.96 -9.54 10.58
N ALA A 213 2.15 -10.86 10.45
CA ALA A 213 1.82 -11.59 9.24
C ALA A 213 0.35 -11.47 8.84
N THR A 214 0.10 -11.32 7.54
CA THR A 214 -1.24 -11.37 6.96
C THR A 214 -1.38 -12.63 6.12
N GLU A 215 -2.62 -13.10 5.96
CA GLU A 215 -2.91 -14.11 4.95
C GLU A 215 -2.41 -13.66 3.58
N ARG A 216 -1.98 -14.62 2.75
CA ARG A 216 -1.66 -14.36 1.36
C ARG A 216 -2.92 -14.01 0.61
N MET A 217 -2.90 -12.90 -0.11
CA MET A 217 -4.08 -12.47 -0.85
C MET A 217 -4.40 -13.49 -1.95
N ARG A 218 -5.69 -13.79 -2.13
CA ARG A 218 -6.14 -14.71 -3.19
C ARG A 218 -5.78 -14.20 -4.58
N LEU A 219 -5.84 -12.88 -4.78
CA LEU A 219 -5.38 -12.20 -5.97
C LEU A 219 -4.18 -11.30 -5.61
N PRO A 220 -3.21 -11.09 -6.52
CA PRO A 220 -2.03 -10.29 -6.22
C PRO A 220 -2.31 -8.80 -5.98
N VAL A 221 -3.48 -8.32 -6.42
CA VAL A 221 -3.93 -6.94 -6.28
C VAL A 221 -5.33 -6.94 -5.71
N ASP A 222 -5.59 -6.09 -4.72
CA ASP A 222 -6.94 -5.85 -4.25
C ASP A 222 -7.60 -4.74 -5.08
N GLU A 223 -8.33 -5.17 -6.11
CA GLU A 223 -9.06 -4.29 -7.01
C GLU A 223 -10.22 -3.55 -6.32
N SER A 224 -10.64 -4.03 -5.15
CA SER A 224 -11.77 -3.49 -4.37
C SER A 224 -11.32 -2.69 -3.14
N PHE A 225 -10.04 -2.33 -3.08
CA PHE A 225 -9.47 -1.65 -1.92
C PHE A 225 -10.17 -0.31 -1.63
N VAL A 226 -10.64 -0.14 -0.38
CA VAL A 226 -11.23 1.11 0.12
C VAL A 226 -10.52 1.53 1.42
N PRO A 227 -9.94 2.75 1.48
CA PRO A 227 -9.36 3.31 2.69
C PRO A 227 -10.34 3.38 3.87
N ALA A 228 -9.85 3.14 5.09
CA ALA A 228 -10.66 3.34 6.29
C ALA A 228 -11.15 4.80 6.42
N GLY A 229 -10.31 5.76 6.04
CA GLY A 229 -10.62 7.19 6.13
C GLY A 229 -11.71 7.68 5.18
N THR A 230 -12.11 6.92 4.16
CA THR A 230 -13.23 7.30 3.26
C THR A 230 -14.59 6.86 3.79
N MET A 231 -14.66 5.83 4.65
CA MET A 231 -15.93 5.35 5.21
C MET A 231 -16.56 6.30 6.23
N ASN A 232 -15.79 7.25 6.78
CA ASN A 232 -16.27 8.23 7.77
C ASN A 232 -16.89 9.50 7.14
N GLY A 233 -16.99 9.58 5.80
CA GLY A 233 -17.52 10.75 5.08
C GLY A 233 -18.99 10.66 4.66
N ASN A 234 -19.59 9.47 4.71
CA ASN A 234 -21.03 9.30 4.54
C ASN A 234 -21.62 8.89 5.89
N GLY A 235 -22.34 9.81 6.53
CA GLY A 235 -23.27 9.48 7.59
C GLY A 235 -24.40 8.63 7.03
N ASP A 236 -24.16 7.34 6.82
CA ASP A 236 -25.23 6.36 6.68
C ASP A 236 -25.47 5.73 8.05
N ALA A 237 -26.48 6.27 8.72
CA ALA A 237 -27.24 5.59 9.74
C ALA A 237 -27.79 4.28 9.16
N ARG A 238 -27.02 3.20 9.29
CA ARG A 238 -27.57 1.85 9.30
C ARG A 238 -27.37 1.30 10.70
N GLY A 239 -28.40 1.53 11.50
CA GLY A 239 -28.63 0.74 12.69
C GLY A 239 -28.81 -0.72 12.27
N ASP A 240 -27.86 -1.55 12.63
CA ASP A 240 -28.07 -2.99 12.62
C ASP A 240 -28.99 -3.35 13.79
N GLY A 241 -30.26 -3.50 13.44
CA GLY A 241 -31.26 -4.11 14.28
C GLY A 241 -31.11 -5.63 14.35
N LYS A 242 -31.78 -6.15 15.38
CA LYS A 242 -32.26 -7.53 15.58
C LYS A 242 -31.27 -8.54 16.16
N ARG A 243 -31.26 -8.56 17.50
CA ARG A 243 -31.34 -9.81 18.26
C ARG A 243 -32.56 -10.62 17.76
N ALA A 244 -32.30 -11.70 17.03
CA ALA A 244 -33.23 -12.79 16.86
C ALA A 244 -32.94 -13.84 17.93
N GLY A 245 -33.93 -14.14 18.76
CA GLY A 245 -33.84 -15.11 19.85
C GLY A 245 -35.19 -15.26 20.53
N ALA A 246 -36.23 -15.55 19.74
CA ALA A 246 -37.51 -16.02 20.25
C ALA A 246 -37.58 -17.54 20.02
N SER A 247 -37.53 -18.32 21.11
CA SER A 247 -38.01 -19.69 21.11
C SER A 247 -39.48 -19.70 21.56
N PRO A 248 -40.34 -20.54 20.96
CA PRO A 248 -41.77 -20.53 21.24
C PRO A 248 -42.15 -21.49 22.38
N GLY A 249 -43.13 -21.06 23.17
CA GLY A 249 -44.26 -21.89 23.61
C GLY A 249 -44.04 -22.95 24.68
N ALA A 250 -44.53 -22.70 25.89
CA ALA A 250 -45.29 -23.69 26.64
C ALA A 250 -46.40 -22.99 27.44
N VAL A 251 -47.63 -23.36 27.11
CA VAL A 251 -48.90 -22.95 27.72
C VAL A 251 -49.16 -23.90 28.89
N GLY A 252 -49.63 -23.39 30.03
CA GLY A 252 -50.08 -24.24 31.13
C GLY A 252 -50.46 -23.44 32.36
N GLY A 253 -51.70 -22.96 32.41
CA GLY A 253 -52.28 -22.36 33.59
C GLY A 253 -52.74 -23.41 34.61
N THR A 254 -52.60 -23.07 35.89
CA THR A 254 -53.42 -23.40 37.08
C THR A 254 -52.86 -22.43 38.16
N GLY A 255 -53.57 -21.74 39.04
CA GLY A 255 -54.86 -21.97 39.68
C GLY A 255 -54.63 -21.84 41.20
N GLY A 256 -55.19 -20.80 41.83
CA GLY A 256 -55.70 -20.84 43.21
C GLY A 256 -54.75 -20.68 44.43
N MET A 257 -55.08 -19.67 45.23
CA MET A 257 -55.16 -19.59 46.72
C MET A 257 -53.93 -19.79 47.65
N SER A 258 -53.64 -18.70 48.39
CA SER A 258 -53.39 -18.45 49.83
C SER A 258 -53.07 -19.61 50.81
N PRO A 259 -52.39 -19.34 51.95
CA PRO A 259 -52.83 -18.42 53.02
C PRO A 259 -52.17 -17.05 53.03
#